data_AF-A0A7Y7BFH4-F1
#
_entry.id   AF-A0A7Y7BFH4-F1
#
_cell.length_a   1.000
_cell.length_b   1.000
_cell.length_c   1.000
_cell.angle_alpha   90.00
_cell.angle_beta   90.00
_cell.angle_gamma   90.00
#
_symmetry.space_group_name_H-M   'P 1'
#
loop_
_entity.id
_entity.type
_entity.pdbx_description
1 polymer ?
#
loop_
_entity_poly.entity_id
_entity_poly.type
_entity_poly.pdbx_seq_one_letter_code
_entity_poly.pdbx_strand_id
1 'polypeptide(L)'
;MGYLPIFVALLGLILLYTIYTYNLIKPRKANLTAVIDQMAANSRDRKQLVLQHDAQNPDSSLKELAEKFKKTSTDRFQSYKKEEEFISDVEAAIAQTSDAELAKKLKSYNAKQQDLMKSLKAKANEYNTFIGKSPAKAVASVFGFRPF
;
A
#
# COMPACT_ATOMS: atom_id res chain seq x y z
N MET A 1 -38.30 -20.36 -33.91
CA MET A 1 -38.34 -19.02 -33.27
C MET A 1 -38.52 -19.04 -31.74
N GLY A 2 -38.35 -20.18 -31.02
CA GLY A 2 -38.69 -20.27 -29.58
C GLY A 2 -37.58 -19.93 -28.58
N TYR A 3 -36.31 -19.87 -28.98
CA TYR A 3 -35.19 -19.72 -28.04
C TYR A 3 -34.66 -18.29 -27.91
N LEU A 4 -35.00 -17.39 -28.84
CA LEU A 4 -34.50 -16.01 -28.87
C LEU A 4 -34.79 -15.23 -27.57
N PRO A 5 -36.00 -15.30 -26.97
CA PRO A 5 -36.27 -14.59 -25.72
C PRO A 5 -35.42 -15.11 -24.54
N ILE A 6 -35.12 -16.41 -24.53
CA ILE A 6 -34.30 -17.05 -23.49
C ILE A 6 -32.86 -16.55 -23.59
N PHE A 7 -32.29 -16.49 -24.81
CA PHE A 7 -30.95 -15.95 -25.01
C PHE A 7 -30.84 -14.48 -24.59
N VAL A 8 -31.83 -13.65 -24.93
CA VAL A 8 -31.86 -12.23 -24.54
C VAL A 8 -31.92 -12.09 -23.02
N ALA A 9 -32.76 -12.88 -22.34
CA ALA A 9 -32.85 -12.86 -20.88
C ALA A 9 -31.53 -13.28 -20.20
N LEU A 10 -30.87 -14.32 -20.70
CA LEU A 10 -29.58 -14.79 -20.19
C LEU A 10 -28.48 -13.74 -20.39
N LEU A 11 -28.42 -13.09 -21.55
CA LEU A 11 -27.47 -12.00 -21.80
C LEU A 11 -27.71 -10.82 -20.86
N GLY A 12 -28.97 -10.45 -20.63
CA GLY A 12 -29.34 -9.41 -19.67
C GLY A 12 -28.86 -9.75 -18.25
N LEU A 13 -29.06 -11.00 -17.82
CA LEU A 13 -28.58 -11.47 -16.51
C LEU A 13 -27.05 -11.42 -16.40
N ILE A 14 -26.33 -11.87 -17.43
CA ILE A 14 -24.85 -11.82 -17.47
C ILE A 14 -24.36 -10.37 -17.37
N LEU A 15 -25.00 -9.46 -18.10
CA LEU A 15 -24.64 -8.04 -18.09
C LEU A 15 -24.85 -7.41 -16.70
N LEU A 16 -26.01 -7.64 -16.08
CA LEU A 16 -26.30 -7.16 -14.73
C LEU A 16 -25.31 -7.71 -13.70
N TYR A 17 -25.02 -9.02 -13.78
CA TYR A 17 -24.08 -9.67 -12.88
C TYR A 17 -22.65 -9.12 -13.05
N THR A 18 -22.25 -8.84 -14.28
CA THR A 18 -20.96 -8.23 -14.61
C THR A 18 -20.84 -6.84 -13.99
N ILE A 19 -21.86 -5.98 -14.14
CA ILE A 19 -21.89 -4.63 -13.54
C ILE A 19 -21.84 -4.72 -12.01
N TYR A 20 -22.65 -5.60 -11.42
CA TYR A 20 -22.65 -5.84 -9.98
C TYR A 20 -21.26 -6.23 -9.47
N THR A 21 -20.62 -7.19 -10.14
CA THR A 21 -19.30 -7.69 -9.77
C THR A 21 -18.22 -6.62 -9.95
N TYR A 22 -18.26 -5.86 -11.04
CA TYR A 22 -17.36 -4.72 -11.26
C TYR A 22 -17.44 -3.71 -10.10
N ASN A 23 -18.66 -3.37 -9.67
CA ASN A 23 -18.92 -2.47 -8.54
C ASN A 23 -18.46 -3.02 -7.20
N LEU A 24 -18.17 -4.33 -7.09
CA LEU A 24 -17.53 -4.95 -5.94
C LEU A 24 -16.00 -4.98 -6.03
N ILE A 25 -15.43 -5.15 -7.23
CA ILE A 25 -13.96 -5.16 -7.43
C ILE A 25 -13.38 -3.75 -7.23
N LYS A 26 -13.99 -2.74 -7.87
CA LYS A 26 -13.51 -1.36 -7.87
C LYS A 26 -13.23 -0.79 -6.47
N PRO A 27 -14.16 -0.83 -5.49
CA PRO A 27 -13.90 -0.29 -4.15
C PRO A 27 -12.81 -1.07 -3.40
N ARG A 28 -12.71 -2.39 -3.60
CA ARG A 28 -11.63 -3.19 -2.99
C ARG A 28 -10.26 -2.78 -3.51
N LYS A 29 -10.14 -2.53 -4.82
CA LYS A 29 -8.90 -1.99 -5.40
C LYS A 29 -8.59 -0.59 -4.87
N ALA A 30 -9.60 0.27 -4.76
CA ALA A 30 -9.44 1.62 -4.20
C ALA A 30 -8.95 1.58 -2.74
N ASN A 31 -9.44 0.64 -1.93
CA ASN A 31 -8.96 0.46 -0.55
C ASN A 31 -7.47 0.09 -0.49
N LEU A 32 -6.95 -0.72 -1.42
CA LEU A 32 -5.51 -0.99 -1.52
C LEU A 32 -4.73 0.27 -1.81
N THR A 33 -5.17 1.03 -2.81
CA THR A 33 -4.54 2.30 -3.19
C THR A 33 -4.53 3.28 -2.03
N ALA A 34 -5.64 3.42 -1.31
CA ALA A 34 -5.72 4.30 -0.14
C ALA A 34 -4.70 3.95 0.96
N VAL A 35 -4.49 2.66 1.25
CA VAL A 35 -3.46 2.25 2.22
C VAL A 35 -2.05 2.53 1.70
N ILE A 36 -1.79 2.28 0.41
CA ILE A 36 -0.50 2.60 -0.23
C ILE A 36 -0.20 4.09 -0.18
N ASP A 37 -1.20 4.93 -0.43
CA ASP A 37 -1.05 6.40 -0.38
C ASP A 37 -0.75 6.87 1.05
N GLN A 38 -1.41 6.28 2.06
CA GLN A 38 -1.11 6.53 3.47
C GLN A 38 0.31 6.09 3.85
N MET A 39 0.78 4.95 3.34
CA MET A 39 2.15 4.48 3.54
C MET A 39 3.18 5.42 2.90
N ALA A 40 2.90 5.91 1.69
CA ALA A 40 3.77 6.87 1.00
C ALA A 40 3.83 8.20 1.75
N ALA A 41 2.69 8.73 2.21
CA ALA A 41 2.64 9.94 3.04
C ALA A 41 3.44 9.77 4.34
N ASN A 42 3.22 8.68 5.07
CA ASN A 42 3.94 8.37 6.30
C ASN A 42 5.47 8.25 6.07
N SER A 43 5.87 7.65 4.95
CA SER A 43 7.28 7.50 4.57
C SER A 43 7.91 8.83 4.17
N ARG A 44 7.18 9.72 3.48
CA ARG A 44 7.63 11.08 3.16
C ARG A 44 7.84 11.90 4.41
N ASP A 45 6.87 11.89 5.33
CA ASP A 45 6.95 12.64 6.58
C ASP A 45 8.15 12.18 7.42
N ARG A 46 8.33 10.85 7.55
CA ARG A 46 9.49 10.25 8.22
C ARG A 46 10.81 10.65 7.56
N LYS A 47 10.88 10.56 6.23
CA LYS A 47 12.06 10.99 5.45
C LYS A 47 12.36 12.47 5.67
N GLN A 48 11.35 13.33 5.59
CA GLN A 48 11.51 14.76 5.79
C GLN A 48 12.02 15.07 7.19
N LEU A 49 11.50 14.41 8.22
CA LEU A 49 11.96 14.58 9.59
C LEU A 49 13.46 14.24 9.73
N VAL A 50 13.90 13.12 9.16
CA VAL A 50 15.31 12.71 9.18
C VAL A 50 16.20 13.72 8.43
N LEU A 51 15.79 14.14 7.23
CA LEU A 51 16.56 15.07 6.42
C LEU A 51 16.65 16.46 7.05
N GLN A 52 15.57 16.95 7.68
CA GLN A 52 15.57 18.23 8.38
C GLN A 52 16.50 18.19 9.60
N HIS A 53 16.47 17.10 10.37
CA HIS A 53 17.35 16.95 11.52
C HIS A 53 18.83 16.87 11.12
N ASP A 54 19.16 16.10 10.07
CA ASP A 54 20.52 16.00 9.51
C ASP A 54 21.02 17.37 9.01
N ALA A 55 20.17 18.13 8.32
CA ALA A 55 20.53 19.47 7.84
C ALA A 55 20.82 20.48 8.97
N GLN A 56 20.17 20.31 10.13
CA GLN A 56 20.37 21.16 11.30
C GLN A 56 21.54 20.70 12.18
N ASN A 57 22.01 19.46 12.04
CA ASN A 57 23.02 18.84 12.88
C ASN A 57 24.09 18.13 12.02
N PRO A 58 25.18 18.81 11.64
CA PRO A 58 26.20 18.29 10.71
C PRO A 58 26.88 16.97 11.13
N ASP A 59 26.92 16.72 12.44
CA ASP A 59 27.46 15.50 13.07
C ASP A 59 26.35 14.56 13.60
N SER A 60 25.17 14.60 12.98
CA SER A 60 24.05 13.74 13.38
C SER A 60 24.37 12.26 13.21
N SER A 61 23.98 11.45 14.19
CA SER A 61 23.96 9.98 14.07
C SER A 61 22.98 9.46 13.00
N LEU A 62 22.15 10.33 12.40
CA LEU A 62 21.22 9.98 11.32
C LEU A 62 21.80 10.13 9.91
N LYS A 63 23.07 10.55 9.77
CA LYS A 63 23.67 10.91 8.48
C LYS A 63 23.60 9.80 7.44
N GLU A 64 23.89 8.56 7.82
CA GLU A 64 23.80 7.41 6.90
C GLU A 64 22.36 7.15 6.43
N LEU A 65 21.39 7.26 7.34
CA LEU A 65 19.97 7.12 7.02
C LEU A 65 19.48 8.26 6.12
N ALA A 66 19.92 9.49 6.38
CA ALA A 66 19.62 10.65 5.56
C ALA A 66 20.14 10.48 4.13
N GLU A 67 21.39 10.04 3.96
CA GLU A 67 21.97 9.72 2.65
C GLU A 67 21.21 8.62 1.91
N LYS A 68 20.79 7.57 2.62
CA LYS A 68 19.95 6.50 2.05
C LYS A 68 18.61 7.04 1.58
N PHE A 69 17.98 7.91 2.36
CA PHE A 69 16.71 8.53 1.99
C PHE A 69 16.84 9.54 0.84
N LYS A 70 17.95 10.26 0.68
CA LYS A 70 18.19 11.12 -0.49
C LYS A 70 18.19 10.32 -1.79
N LYS A 71 18.77 9.12 -1.78
CA LYS A 71 18.91 8.24 -2.95
C LYS A 71 17.66 7.39 -3.23
N THR A 72 16.73 7.30 -2.29
CA THR A 72 15.55 6.44 -2.40
C THR A 72 14.26 7.24 -2.53
N SER A 73 13.43 6.90 -3.52
CA SER A 73 12.04 7.37 -3.57
C SER A 73 11.19 6.65 -2.53
N THR A 74 10.46 7.45 -1.74
CA THR A 74 9.47 7.02 -0.75
C THR A 74 8.04 7.29 -1.21
N ASP A 75 7.87 7.60 -2.51
CA ASP A 75 6.61 8.07 -3.08
C ASP A 75 5.66 6.93 -3.46
N ARG A 76 6.16 5.70 -3.50
CA ARG A 76 5.44 4.52 -3.95
C ARG A 76 5.87 3.32 -3.11
N PHE A 77 4.89 2.47 -2.77
CA PHE A 77 5.18 1.15 -2.22
C PHE A 77 5.99 0.33 -3.24
N GLN A 78 7.12 -0.19 -2.82
CA GLN A 78 8.00 -1.01 -3.68
C GLN A 78 7.77 -2.50 -3.44
N SER A 79 7.96 -2.93 -2.18
CA SER A 79 7.71 -4.30 -1.72
C SER A 79 7.69 -4.34 -0.20
N TYR A 80 7.08 -5.36 0.40
CA TYR A 80 7.09 -5.56 1.85
C TYR A 80 8.52 -5.64 2.41
N LYS A 81 9.41 -6.35 1.71
CA LYS A 81 10.82 -6.48 2.10
C LYS A 81 11.51 -5.11 2.16
N LYS A 82 11.26 -4.24 1.18
CA LYS A 82 11.84 -2.88 1.18
C LYS A 82 11.30 -2.03 2.32
N GLU A 83 10.01 -2.14 2.64
CA GLU A 83 9.43 -1.44 3.78
C GLU A 83 10.02 -1.93 5.12
N GLU A 84 10.22 -3.25 5.27
CA GLU A 84 10.89 -3.86 6.43
C GLU A 84 12.35 -3.38 6.56
N GLU A 85 13.09 -3.32 5.45
CA GLU A 85 14.45 -2.77 5.42
C GLU A 85 14.46 -1.33 5.97
N PHE A 86 13.58 -0.45 5.49
CA PHE A 86 13.52 0.94 5.97
C PHE A 86 13.09 1.05 7.43
N ILE A 87 12.16 0.22 7.89
CA ILE A 87 11.78 0.18 9.30
C ILE A 87 13.00 -0.16 10.16
N SER A 88 13.74 -1.21 9.78
CA SER A 88 14.95 -1.65 10.47
C SER A 88 16.05 -0.58 10.48
N ASP A 89 16.30 0.07 9.35
CA ASP A 89 17.29 1.17 9.28
C ASP A 89 16.94 2.30 10.25
N VAL A 90 15.65 2.66 10.32
CA VAL A 90 15.17 3.71 11.22
C VAL A 90 15.28 3.27 12.67
N GLU A 91 14.99 2.00 13.00
CA GLU A 91 15.17 1.45 14.35
C GLU A 91 16.63 1.47 14.79
N ALA A 92 17.56 1.09 13.91
CA ALA A 92 18.99 1.17 14.17
C ALA A 92 19.43 2.63 14.42
N ALA A 93 18.92 3.56 13.63
CA ALA A 93 19.21 4.99 13.76
C ALA A 93 18.63 5.58 15.07
N ILE A 94 17.44 5.13 15.49
CA ILE A 94 16.84 5.48 16.78
C ILE A 94 17.70 5.00 17.95
N ALA A 95 18.32 3.83 17.85
CA ALA A 95 19.20 3.31 18.92
C ALA A 95 20.48 4.14 19.12
N GLN A 96 20.90 4.89 18.10
CA GLN A 96 22.12 5.69 18.09
C GLN A 96 21.86 7.19 18.30
N THR A 97 20.60 7.63 18.34
CA THR A 97 20.28 9.04 18.55
C THR A 97 20.15 9.38 20.03
N SER A 98 20.75 10.49 20.44
CA SER A 98 20.62 11.03 21.79
C SER A 98 19.37 11.93 21.95
N ASP A 99 18.74 12.33 20.84
CA ASP A 99 17.51 13.13 20.87
C ASP A 99 16.29 12.23 21.12
N ALA A 100 15.81 12.26 22.37
CA ALA A 100 14.67 11.48 22.81
C ALA A 100 13.34 11.84 22.12
N GLU A 101 13.14 13.11 21.76
CA GLU A 101 11.91 13.56 21.09
C GLU A 101 11.90 13.10 19.62
N LEU A 102 13.03 13.21 18.94
CA LEU A 102 13.21 12.66 17.60
C LEU A 102 13.02 11.14 17.58
N ALA A 103 13.67 10.43 18.50
CA ALA A 103 13.53 8.99 18.66
C ALA A 103 12.06 8.58 18.83
N LYS A 104 11.32 9.30 19.68
CA LYS A 104 9.89 9.05 19.91
C LYS A 104 9.05 9.25 18.65
N LYS A 105 9.28 10.34 17.91
CA LYS A 105 8.58 10.60 16.63
C LYS A 105 8.88 9.53 15.59
N LEU A 106 10.16 9.16 15.41
CA LEU A 106 10.57 8.12 14.47
C LEU A 106 9.99 6.75 14.84
N LYS A 107 9.95 6.39 16.13
CA LYS A 107 9.26 5.18 16.61
C LYS A 107 7.77 5.20 16.24
N SER A 108 7.10 6.35 16.40
CA SER A 108 5.69 6.49 16.02
C SER A 108 5.46 6.30 14.51
N TYR A 109 6.32 6.89 13.67
CA TYR A 109 6.26 6.68 12.22
C TYR A 109 6.48 5.22 11.84
N ASN A 110 7.44 4.52 12.47
CA ASN A 110 7.68 3.11 12.24
C ASN A 110 6.51 2.22 12.67
N ALA A 111 5.95 2.46 13.87
CA ALA A 111 4.78 1.72 14.35
C ALA A 111 3.59 1.89 13.39
N LYS A 112 3.32 3.14 12.96
CA LYS A 112 2.28 3.42 11.97
C LYS A 112 2.57 2.73 10.63
N GLN A 113 3.81 2.69 10.17
CA GLN A 113 4.18 1.99 8.94
C GLN A 113 3.92 0.48 9.06
N GLN A 114 4.30 -0.14 10.18
CA GLN A 114 4.05 -1.55 10.44
C GLN A 114 2.54 -1.88 10.44
N ASP A 115 1.71 -1.03 11.04
CA ASP A 115 0.27 -1.23 11.05
C ASP A 115 -0.36 -1.05 9.67
N LEU A 116 0.11 -0.07 8.90
CA LEU A 116 -0.30 0.09 7.50
C LEU A 116 0.11 -1.12 6.64
N MET A 117 1.30 -1.70 6.85
CA MET A 117 1.72 -2.92 6.16
C MET A 117 0.83 -4.12 6.50
N LYS A 118 0.44 -4.29 7.77
CA LYS A 118 -0.53 -5.33 8.17
C LYS A 118 -1.88 -5.12 7.50
N SER A 119 -2.36 -3.87 7.48
CA SER A 119 -3.61 -3.49 6.82
C SER A 119 -3.57 -3.77 5.31
N LEU A 120 -2.47 -3.39 4.64
CA LEU A 120 -2.26 -3.66 3.22
C LEU A 120 -2.30 -5.16 2.93
N LYS A 121 -1.63 -5.98 3.74
CA LYS A 121 -1.63 -7.44 3.61
C LYS A 121 -3.03 -8.02 3.75
N ALA A 122 -3.79 -7.58 4.77
CA ALA A 122 -5.16 -8.03 4.98
C ALA A 122 -6.07 -7.65 3.80
N LYS A 123 -6.01 -6.40 3.33
CA LYS A 123 -6.79 -5.92 2.19
C LYS A 123 -6.38 -6.57 0.87
N ALA A 124 -5.08 -6.84 0.68
CA ALA A 124 -4.56 -7.52 -0.50
C ALA A 124 -5.09 -8.95 -0.55
N ASN A 125 -5.08 -9.66 0.57
CA ASN A 125 -5.64 -11.00 0.67
C ASN A 125 -7.15 -11.01 0.37
N GLU A 126 -7.91 -10.06 0.92
CA GLU A 126 -9.35 -9.92 0.64
C GLU A 126 -9.60 -9.70 -0.86
N TYR A 127 -8.90 -8.74 -1.47
CA TYR A 127 -9.01 -8.42 -2.88
C TYR A 127 -8.60 -9.61 -3.77
N ASN A 128 -7.42 -10.19 -3.55
CA ASN A 128 -6.88 -11.32 -4.32
C ASN A 128 -7.81 -12.54 -4.22
N THR A 129 -8.35 -12.82 -3.03
CA THR A 129 -9.32 -13.91 -2.85
C THR A 129 -10.61 -13.67 -3.62
N PHE A 130 -11.11 -12.42 -3.63
CA PHE A 130 -12.33 -12.07 -4.35
C PHE A 130 -12.15 -12.22 -5.86
N ILE A 131 -11.11 -11.60 -6.44
CA ILE A 131 -10.87 -11.66 -7.88
C ILE A 131 -10.36 -13.03 -8.35
N GLY A 132 -9.90 -13.90 -7.45
CA GLY A 132 -9.45 -15.24 -7.77
C GLY A 132 -10.57 -16.25 -8.01
N LYS A 133 -11.81 -15.93 -7.58
CA LYS A 133 -12.96 -16.85 -7.64
C LYS A 133 -13.91 -16.50 -8.78
N SER A 134 -14.49 -17.51 -9.43
CA SER A 134 -15.57 -17.29 -10.38
C SER A 134 -16.82 -16.78 -9.67
N PRO A 135 -17.63 -15.92 -10.31
CA PRO A 135 -17.43 -15.32 -11.64
C PRO A 135 -16.56 -14.05 -11.63
N ALA A 136 -16.15 -13.54 -10.46
CA ALA A 136 -15.33 -12.33 -10.33
C ALA A 136 -14.00 -12.41 -11.07
N LYS A 137 -13.39 -13.59 -11.19
CA LYS A 137 -12.20 -13.83 -12.02
C LYS A 137 -12.40 -13.46 -13.48
N ALA A 138 -13.55 -13.80 -14.07
CA ALA A 138 -13.84 -13.49 -15.47
C ALA A 138 -14.01 -11.98 -15.66
N VAL A 139 -14.78 -11.34 -14.77
CA VAL A 139 -14.97 -9.88 -14.77
C VAL A 139 -13.63 -9.17 -14.55
N ALA A 140 -12.81 -9.61 -13.59
CA ALA A 140 -11.49 -9.06 -13.33
C ALA A 140 -10.59 -9.12 -14.58
N SER A 141 -10.58 -10.26 -15.27
CA SER A 141 -9.83 -10.45 -16.52
C SER A 141 -10.29 -9.50 -17.63
N VAL A 142 -11.60 -9.40 -17.86
CA VAL A 142 -12.18 -8.53 -18.90
C VAL A 142 -11.87 -7.05 -18.64
N PHE A 143 -11.91 -6.62 -17.38
CA PHE A 143 -11.67 -5.22 -16.98
C PHE A 143 -10.23 -4.92 -16.55
N GLY A 144 -9.29 -5.86 -16.71
CA GLY A 144 -7.87 -5.66 -16.44
C GLY A 144 -7.47 -5.58 -14.95
N PHE A 145 -8.32 -6.02 -14.03
CA PHE A 145 -7.97 -6.12 -12.61
C PHE A 145 -7.03 -7.30 -12.38
N ARG A 146 -5.83 -7.00 -11.84
CA ARG A 146 -4.79 -8.00 -11.55
C ARG A 146 -4.64 -8.22 -10.04
N PRO A 147 -4.18 -9.41 -9.61
CA PRO A 147 -3.71 -9.62 -8.24
C PRO A 147 -2.72 -8.53 -7.81
N PHE A 148 -2.84 -8.13 -6.55
CA PHE A 148 -1.85 -7.28 -5.89
C PHE A 148 -0.64 -8.12 -5.50
#